data_AF-A0A836YUP1-F1
#
_entry.id   AF-A0A836YUP1-F1
#
_cell.length_a   1.000
_cell.length_b   1.000
_cell.length_c   1.000
_cell.angle_alpha   90.00
_cell.angle_beta   90.00
_cell.angle_gamma   90.00
#
_symmetry.space_group_name_H-M   'P 1'
#
loop_
_entity.id
_entity.type
_entity.pdbx_description
1 polymer ?
#
loop_
_entity_poly.entity_id
_entity_poly.type
_entity_poly.pdbx_seq_one_letter_code
_entity_poly.pdbx_strand_id
1 'polypeptide(L)'
;MENYAQQYADIKKAMRKDEAAFNKIDRRLTQKINNEDFKVIDADKALQENYTFGKRLADKVAKVGGSWGFVISFVVFLVGWMFINVMQLFGWHFDPYPFILLNLALSCISAIQAPIIMMSQNRAGEKDDLDRRNDYHVKLRSEEELKLLHAKVDLQTKYNKHQSQLNQLQMEMLIRIEASQREKNIEDNLQNKKDD
;
A
#
# COMPACT_ATOMS: atom_id res chain seq x y z
N MET A 1 -4.68 50.81 22.55
CA MET A 1 -3.66 50.53 21.52
C MET A 1 -2.64 49.49 21.98
N GLU A 2 -2.11 49.55 23.21
CA GLU A 2 -1.15 48.55 23.74
C GLU A 2 -1.61 47.09 23.66
N ASN A 3 -2.87 46.79 24.01
CA ASN A 3 -3.40 45.43 23.98
C ASN A 3 -3.35 44.79 22.57
N TYR A 4 -3.71 45.55 21.53
CA TYR A 4 -3.69 45.07 20.14
C TYR A 4 -2.27 44.87 19.60
N ALA A 5 -1.33 45.72 20.00
CA ALA A 5 0.08 45.56 19.63
C ALA A 5 0.67 44.26 20.22
N GLN A 6 0.29 43.95 21.46
CA GLN A 6 0.70 42.72 22.13
C GLN A 6 0.08 41.48 21.47
N GLN A 7 -1.23 41.52 21.16
CA GLN A 7 -1.93 40.42 20.48
C GLN A 7 -1.37 40.15 19.07
N TYR A 8 -1.02 41.21 18.32
CA TYR A 8 -0.36 41.09 17.02
C TYR A 8 1.02 40.43 17.12
N ALA A 9 1.83 40.85 18.11
CA ALA A 9 3.15 40.28 18.35
C ALA A 9 3.08 38.79 18.71
N ASP A 10 2.10 38.39 19.53
CA ASP A 10 1.90 37.00 19.94
C ASP A 10 1.51 36.11 18.76
N ILE A 11 0.55 36.53 17.92
CA ILE A 11 0.14 35.77 16.73
C ILE A 11 1.31 35.64 15.75
N LYS A 12 2.07 36.72 15.53
CA LYS A 12 3.24 36.71 14.64
C LYS A 12 4.34 35.78 15.16
N LYS A 13 4.53 35.71 16.48
CA LYS A 13 5.46 34.78 17.13
C LYS A 13 4.99 33.32 16.98
N ALA A 14 3.69 33.06 17.11
CA ALA A 14 3.10 31.75 16.87
C ALA A 14 3.29 31.30 15.40
N MET A 15 3.02 32.17 14.43
CA MET A 15 3.23 31.86 13.00
C MET A 15 4.68 31.51 12.66
N ARG A 16 5.66 32.27 13.20
CA ARG A 16 7.08 31.95 13.03
C ARG A 16 7.44 30.56 13.56
N LYS A 17 6.83 30.15 14.68
CA LYS A 17 7.03 28.83 15.26
C LYS A 17 6.42 27.73 14.38
N ASP A 18 5.22 27.96 13.85
CA ASP A 18 4.54 27.03 12.95
C ASP A 18 5.30 26.86 11.62
N GLU A 19 5.82 27.95 11.05
CA GLU A 19 6.66 27.96 9.84
C GLU A 19 7.97 27.17 10.05
N ALA A 20 8.63 27.35 11.20
CA ALA A 20 9.82 26.58 11.55
C ALA A 20 9.50 25.08 11.71
N ALA A 21 8.36 24.74 12.31
CA ALA A 21 7.90 23.36 12.42
C ALA A 21 7.58 22.75 11.05
N PHE A 22 6.95 23.52 10.15
CA PHE A 22 6.62 23.10 8.79
C PHE A 22 7.88 22.79 7.98
N ASN A 23 8.85 23.70 7.97
CA ASN A 23 10.13 23.52 7.27
C ASN A 23 10.90 22.29 7.77
N LYS A 24 10.80 21.98 9.07
CA LYS A 24 11.41 20.78 9.64
C LYS A 24 10.75 19.49 9.12
N ILE A 25 9.42 19.46 9.01
CA ILE A 25 8.70 18.31 8.47
C ILE A 25 8.98 18.17 6.98
N ASP A 26 8.95 19.27 6.24
CA ASP A 26 9.22 19.30 4.80
C ASP A 26 10.62 18.78 4.47
N ARG A 27 11.64 19.21 5.21
CA ARG A 27 13.00 18.68 5.06
C ARG A 27 13.08 17.18 5.35
N ARG A 28 12.37 16.69 6.39
CA ARG A 28 12.32 15.25 6.70
C ARG A 28 11.65 14.44 5.60
N LEU A 29 10.56 14.96 5.02
CA LEU A 29 9.85 14.33 3.93
C LEU A 29 10.73 14.30 2.67
N THR A 30 11.33 15.43 2.28
CA THR A 30 12.25 15.53 1.15
C THR A 30 13.46 14.61 1.31
N GLN A 31 14.03 14.53 2.52
CA GLN A 31 15.13 13.62 2.80
C GLN A 31 14.71 12.15 2.66
N LYS A 32 13.52 11.78 3.15
CA LYS A 32 12.99 10.41 2.98
C LYS A 32 12.69 10.07 1.52
N ILE A 33 12.19 11.02 0.74
CA ILE A 33 11.89 10.80 -0.69
C ILE A 33 13.19 10.65 -1.51
N ASN A 34 14.20 11.49 -1.24
CA ASN A 34 15.40 11.59 -2.08
C ASN A 34 16.48 10.53 -1.78
N ASN A 35 16.46 9.92 -0.59
CA ASN A 35 17.47 8.92 -0.19
C ASN A 35 17.17 7.49 -0.67
N GLU A 36 16.09 7.24 -1.40
CA GLU A 36 15.62 5.86 -1.56
C GLU A 36 15.77 5.29 -2.99
N ASP A 37 16.80 4.45 -3.13
CA ASP A 37 16.84 3.30 -4.05
C ASP A 37 15.72 2.31 -3.68
N PHE A 38 14.49 2.61 -4.08
CA PHE A 38 13.38 1.68 -3.93
C PHE A 38 13.54 0.52 -4.91
N LYS A 39 14.23 -0.55 -4.50
CA LYS A 39 14.15 -1.85 -5.18
C LYS A 39 13.02 -2.65 -4.55
N VAL A 40 11.85 -2.63 -5.19
CA VAL A 40 10.89 -3.73 -5.03
C VAL A 40 11.66 -5.02 -5.25
N ILE A 41 11.77 -5.84 -4.22
CA ILE A 41 12.36 -7.16 -4.39
C ILE A 41 11.35 -7.94 -5.23
N ASP A 42 11.73 -8.21 -6.47
CA ASP A 42 10.97 -9.08 -7.35
C ASP A 42 11.08 -10.51 -6.79
N ALA A 43 10.01 -10.95 -6.10
CA ALA A 43 9.95 -12.26 -5.45
C ALA A 43 10.21 -13.39 -6.45
N ASP A 44 9.81 -13.22 -7.72
CA ASP A 44 10.09 -14.21 -8.76
C ASP A 44 11.59 -14.27 -9.08
N LYS A 45 12.30 -13.14 -9.14
CA LYS A 45 13.76 -13.13 -9.38
C LYS A 45 14.55 -13.68 -8.20
N ALA A 46 14.19 -13.30 -6.98
CA ALA A 46 14.84 -13.79 -5.75
C ALA A 46 14.68 -15.32 -5.59
N LEU A 47 13.52 -15.85 -5.97
CA LEU A 47 13.29 -17.29 -6.01
C LEU A 47 14.00 -17.96 -7.19
N GLN A 48 14.08 -17.28 -8.36
CA GLN A 48 14.69 -17.80 -9.60
C GLN A 48 16.17 -18.11 -9.50
N GLU A 49 16.93 -17.35 -8.70
CA GLU A 49 18.34 -17.63 -8.41
C GLU A 49 18.57 -19.02 -7.77
N ASN A 50 17.55 -19.63 -7.17
CA ASN A 50 17.64 -20.88 -6.43
C ASN A 50 16.98 -22.10 -7.14
N TYR A 51 16.74 -22.04 -8.46
CA TYR A 51 16.06 -23.13 -9.16
C TYR A 51 16.99 -24.30 -9.50
N THR A 52 16.80 -25.41 -8.81
CA THR A 52 17.29 -26.74 -9.21
C THR A 52 16.44 -27.36 -10.32
N PHE A 53 17.02 -28.29 -11.10
CA PHE A 53 16.35 -29.00 -12.21
C PHE A 53 15.04 -29.68 -11.78
N GLY A 54 15.01 -30.28 -10.58
CA GLY A 54 13.81 -30.92 -10.02
C GLY A 54 12.64 -29.96 -9.81
N LYS A 55 12.91 -28.73 -9.35
CA LYS A 55 11.88 -27.69 -9.16
C LYS A 55 11.25 -27.25 -10.49
N ARG A 56 12.01 -27.26 -11.61
CA ARG A 56 11.48 -26.96 -12.96
C ARG A 56 10.61 -28.09 -13.50
N LEU A 57 10.94 -29.34 -13.19
CA LEU A 57 10.19 -30.51 -13.66
C LEU A 57 8.84 -30.62 -12.92
N ALA A 58 8.86 -30.50 -11.59
CA ALA A 58 7.67 -30.50 -10.75
C ALA A 58 6.64 -29.43 -11.20
N ASP A 59 7.13 -28.30 -11.68
CA ASP A 59 6.30 -27.21 -12.19
C ASP A 59 5.56 -27.49 -13.47
N LYS A 60 6.25 -28.11 -14.42
CA LYS A 60 5.63 -28.53 -15.66
C LYS A 60 4.59 -29.60 -15.36
N VAL A 61 4.90 -30.53 -14.45
CA VAL A 61 3.97 -31.59 -14.02
C VAL A 61 2.74 -31.00 -13.30
N ALA A 62 2.93 -30.05 -12.37
CA ALA A 62 1.82 -29.41 -11.66
C ALA A 62 0.91 -28.59 -12.60
N LYS A 63 1.48 -27.85 -13.56
CA LYS A 63 0.71 -27.09 -14.55
C LYS A 63 -0.09 -27.99 -15.51
N VAL A 64 0.48 -29.11 -15.93
CA VAL A 64 -0.19 -30.06 -16.83
C VAL A 64 -1.24 -30.88 -16.07
N GLY A 65 -0.90 -31.37 -14.87
CA GLY A 65 -1.79 -32.16 -14.03
C GLY A 65 -2.96 -31.39 -13.43
N GLY A 66 -2.84 -30.06 -13.28
CA GLY A 66 -3.92 -29.20 -12.78
C GLY A 66 -4.95 -28.76 -13.83
N SER A 67 -4.79 -29.15 -15.10
CA SER A 67 -5.72 -28.75 -16.17
C SER A 67 -6.93 -29.67 -16.25
N TRP A 68 -8.13 -29.09 -16.37
CA TRP A 68 -9.38 -29.82 -16.59
C TRP A 68 -9.34 -30.73 -17.84
N GLY A 69 -8.62 -30.33 -18.89
CA GLY A 69 -8.47 -31.14 -20.10
C GLY A 69 -7.65 -32.41 -19.88
N PHE A 70 -6.63 -32.36 -19.02
CA PHE A 70 -5.83 -33.54 -18.66
C PHE A 70 -6.67 -34.56 -17.90
N VAL A 71 -7.48 -34.10 -16.94
CA VAL A 71 -8.38 -34.97 -16.16
C VAL A 71 -9.36 -35.71 -17.06
N ILE A 72 -10.01 -35.00 -18.01
CA ILE A 72 -10.97 -35.61 -18.93
C ILE A 72 -10.28 -36.62 -19.86
N SER A 73 -9.13 -36.28 -20.45
CA SER A 73 -8.37 -37.20 -21.31
C SER A 73 -7.92 -38.45 -20.56
N PHE A 74 -7.53 -38.31 -19.28
CA PHE A 74 -7.10 -39.42 -18.44
C PHE A 74 -8.25 -40.37 -18.12
N VAL A 75 -9.44 -39.84 -17.81
CA VAL A 75 -10.65 -40.64 -17.59
C VAL A 75 -11.06 -41.39 -18.88
N VAL A 76 -11.05 -40.72 -20.03
CA VAL A 76 -11.33 -41.36 -21.32
C VAL A 76 -10.32 -42.48 -21.63
N PHE A 77 -9.05 -42.25 -21.34
CA PHE A 77 -8.00 -43.26 -21.50
C PHE A 77 -8.25 -44.48 -20.60
N LEU A 78 -8.58 -44.28 -19.32
CA LEU A 78 -8.91 -45.38 -18.39
C LEU A 78 -10.13 -46.18 -18.86
N VAL A 79 -11.19 -45.49 -19.30
CA VAL A 79 -12.39 -46.14 -19.83
C VAL A 79 -12.07 -46.92 -21.10
N GLY A 80 -11.30 -46.35 -22.03
CA GLY A 80 -10.83 -47.03 -23.23
C GLY A 80 -9.98 -48.27 -22.91
N TRP A 81 -9.08 -48.16 -21.94
CA TRP A 81 -8.26 -49.28 -21.47
C TRP A 81 -9.09 -50.42 -20.88
N MET A 82 -10.12 -50.11 -20.08
CA MET A 82 -11.06 -51.10 -19.57
C MET A 82 -11.82 -51.78 -20.71
N PHE A 83 -12.33 -51.04 -21.69
CA PHE A 83 -13.03 -51.61 -22.85
C PHE A 83 -12.15 -52.56 -23.66
N ILE A 84 -10.89 -52.19 -23.92
CA ILE A 84 -9.93 -53.04 -24.66
C ILE A 84 -9.66 -54.35 -23.90
N ASN A 85 -9.51 -54.30 -22.57
CA ASN A 85 -9.27 -55.50 -21.75
C ASN A 85 -10.52 -56.39 -21.62
N VAL A 86 -11.72 -55.81 -21.53
CA VAL A 86 -12.99 -56.56 -21.45
C VAL A 86 -13.35 -57.23 -22.78
N MET A 87 -13.10 -56.56 -23.92
CA MET A 87 -13.41 -57.10 -25.24
C MET A 87 -12.46 -58.22 -25.70
N GLN A 88 -11.47 -58.60 -24.87
CA GLN A 88 -10.53 -59.69 -25.14
C GLN A 88 -9.89 -59.60 -26.54
N LEU A 89 -9.56 -58.38 -26.99
CA LEU A 89 -9.20 -58.09 -28.38
C LEU A 89 -7.97 -58.87 -28.90
N PHE A 90 -7.17 -59.45 -27.98
CA PHE A 90 -5.96 -60.23 -28.28
C PHE A 90 -6.02 -61.71 -27.83
N GLY A 91 -7.19 -62.22 -27.41
CA GLY A 91 -7.35 -63.63 -27.02
C GLY A 91 -6.59 -64.05 -25.74
N TRP A 92 -5.95 -63.11 -25.04
CA TRP A 92 -5.17 -63.32 -23.83
C TRP A 92 -5.73 -62.44 -22.69
N HIS A 93 -5.94 -63.00 -21.51
CA HIS A 93 -6.38 -62.28 -20.32
C HIS A 93 -5.20 -61.50 -19.70
N PHE A 94 -4.89 -60.34 -20.28
CA PHE A 94 -3.76 -59.52 -19.81
C PHE A 94 -4.06 -58.81 -18.48
N ASP A 95 -5.32 -58.41 -18.23
CA ASP A 95 -5.80 -57.86 -16.94
C ASP A 95 -7.31 -58.15 -16.72
N PRO A 96 -7.70 -59.38 -16.31
CA PRO A 96 -9.11 -59.73 -16.06
C PRO A 96 -9.69 -58.97 -14.86
N TYR A 97 -11.01 -58.76 -14.87
CA TYR A 97 -11.74 -58.13 -13.77
C TYR A 97 -11.39 -58.84 -12.44
N PRO A 98 -10.88 -58.13 -11.40
CA PRO A 98 -11.07 -56.71 -11.08
C PRO A 98 -9.92 -55.73 -11.45
N PHE A 99 -9.14 -55.98 -12.51
CA PHE A 99 -8.06 -55.11 -13.02
C PHE A 99 -6.91 -54.81 -12.03
N ILE A 100 -6.14 -55.84 -11.66
CA ILE A 100 -5.10 -55.76 -10.63
C ILE A 100 -3.95 -54.83 -11.04
N LEU A 101 -3.58 -54.85 -12.33
CA LEU A 101 -2.46 -54.06 -12.84
C LEU A 101 -2.82 -52.57 -12.93
N LEU A 102 -4.04 -52.27 -13.37
CA LEU A 102 -4.55 -50.91 -13.40
C LEU A 102 -4.66 -50.33 -11.98
N ASN A 103 -5.14 -51.12 -11.02
CA ASN A 103 -5.23 -50.71 -9.63
C ASN A 103 -3.84 -50.45 -9.00
N LEU A 104 -2.85 -51.30 -9.31
CA LEU A 104 -1.47 -51.10 -8.88
C LEU A 104 -0.88 -49.81 -9.47
N ALA A 105 -1.07 -49.57 -10.76
CA ALA A 105 -0.58 -48.37 -11.44
C ALA A 105 -1.20 -47.09 -10.86
N LEU A 106 -2.53 -47.05 -10.64
CA LEU A 106 -3.22 -45.91 -10.03
C LEU A 106 -2.75 -45.65 -8.59
N SER A 107 -2.47 -46.71 -7.83
CA SER A 107 -1.95 -46.60 -6.47
C SER A 107 -0.56 -45.96 -6.45
N CYS A 108 0.34 -46.38 -7.35
CA CYS A 108 1.67 -45.78 -7.49
C CYS A 108 1.61 -44.30 -7.93
N ILE A 109 0.74 -43.96 -8.88
CA ILE A 109 0.53 -42.57 -9.32
C ILE A 109 0.05 -41.70 -8.16
N SER A 110 -0.94 -42.18 -7.40
CA SER A 110 -1.50 -41.47 -6.25
C SER A 110 -0.47 -41.25 -5.13
N ALA A 111 0.40 -42.24 -4.89
CA ALA A 111 1.47 -42.14 -3.89
C ALA A 111 2.48 -41.02 -4.21
N ILE A 112 2.82 -40.84 -5.49
CA ILE A 112 3.75 -39.79 -5.93
C ILE A 112 3.06 -38.42 -6.04
N GLN A 113 1.73 -38.41 -6.22
CA GLN A 113 0.95 -37.18 -6.37
C GLN A 113 0.99 -36.29 -5.11
N ALA A 114 0.85 -36.88 -3.90
CA ALA A 114 0.78 -36.10 -2.66
C ALA A 114 2.05 -35.26 -2.40
N PRO A 115 3.28 -35.84 -2.51
CA PRO A 115 4.52 -35.08 -2.41
C PRO A 115 4.69 -34.00 -3.49
N ILE A 116 4.29 -34.27 -4.74
CA ILE A 116 4.37 -33.27 -5.83
C ILE A 116 3.44 -32.09 -5.52
N ILE A 117 2.22 -32.36 -5.08
CA ILE A 117 1.28 -31.32 -4.65
C ILE A 117 1.88 -30.54 -3.48
N MET A 118 2.41 -31.21 -2.47
CA MET A 118 3.02 -30.57 -1.30
C MET A 118 4.23 -29.70 -1.68
N MET A 119 5.08 -30.16 -2.60
CA MET A 119 6.20 -29.36 -3.12
C MET A 119 5.73 -28.12 -3.88
N SER A 120 4.67 -28.26 -4.69
CA SER A 120 4.09 -27.12 -5.42
C SER A 120 3.46 -26.10 -4.47
N GLN A 121 2.81 -26.57 -3.40
CA GLN A 121 2.21 -25.74 -2.35
C GLN A 121 3.27 -25.04 -1.51
N ASN A 122 4.30 -25.76 -1.05
CA ASN A 122 5.40 -25.18 -0.28
C ASN A 122 6.07 -24.04 -1.05
N ARG A 123 6.24 -24.20 -2.36
CA ARG A 123 6.82 -23.16 -3.20
C ARG A 123 5.88 -21.97 -3.46
N ALA A 124 4.58 -22.22 -3.62
CA ALA A 124 3.60 -21.14 -3.67
C ALA A 124 3.59 -20.33 -2.36
N GLY A 125 3.72 -21.01 -1.22
CA GLY A 125 3.86 -20.38 0.10
C GLY A 125 5.15 -19.56 0.27
N GLU A 126 6.30 -20.08 -0.19
CA GLU A 126 7.57 -19.32 -0.18
C GLU A 126 7.45 -17.99 -0.95
N LYS A 127 6.76 -18.00 -2.10
CA LYS A 127 6.46 -16.80 -2.88
C LYS A 127 5.52 -15.86 -2.13
N ASP A 128 4.41 -16.39 -1.63
CA ASP A 128 3.42 -15.61 -0.87
C ASP A 128 4.06 -14.94 0.37
N ASP A 129 4.95 -15.63 1.07
CA ASP A 129 5.67 -15.07 2.22
C ASP A 129 6.66 -13.96 1.85
N LEU A 130 7.28 -14.01 0.67
CA LEU A 130 8.13 -12.93 0.17
C LEU A 130 7.29 -11.72 -0.24
N ASP A 131 6.23 -11.95 -1.00
CA ASP A 131 5.30 -10.91 -1.44
C ASP A 131 4.64 -10.22 -0.24
N ARG A 132 4.21 -10.99 0.77
CA ARG A 132 3.64 -10.47 2.02
C ARG A 132 4.63 -9.63 2.82
N ARG A 133 5.91 -10.03 2.87
CA ARG A 133 6.95 -9.23 3.53
C ARG A 133 7.18 -7.91 2.81
N ASN A 134 7.25 -7.95 1.47
CA ASN A 134 7.41 -6.74 0.66
C ASN A 134 6.21 -5.79 0.83
N ASP A 135 4.98 -6.30 0.76
CA ASP A 135 3.76 -5.53 0.99
C ASP A 135 3.71 -4.93 2.41
N TYR A 136 4.12 -5.68 3.43
CA TYR A 136 4.24 -5.17 4.80
C TYR A 136 5.20 -3.97 4.88
N HIS A 137 6.38 -4.05 4.27
CA HIS A 137 7.33 -2.95 4.25
C HIS A 137 6.80 -1.72 3.51
N VAL A 138 6.14 -1.92 2.36
CA VAL A 138 5.49 -0.83 1.60
C VAL A 138 4.39 -0.16 2.42
N LYS A 139 3.56 -0.94 3.12
CA LYS A 139 2.48 -0.43 3.97
C LYS A 139 3.01 0.38 5.15
N LEU A 140 3.99 -0.15 5.87
CA LEU A 140 4.59 0.54 7.02
C LEU A 140 5.19 1.89 6.59
N ARG A 141 5.88 1.90 5.44
CA ARG A 141 6.43 3.14 4.86
C ARG A 141 5.34 4.12 4.47
N SER A 142 4.30 3.66 3.76
CA SER A 142 3.16 4.49 3.35
C SER A 142 2.48 5.11 4.57
N GLU A 143 2.36 4.38 5.68
CA GLU A 143 1.82 4.88 6.93
C GLU A 143 2.69 5.99 7.54
N GLU A 144 4.01 5.83 7.53
CA GLU A 144 4.94 6.87 8.01
C GLU A 144 4.89 8.15 7.16
N GLU A 145 4.87 8.01 5.83
CA GLU A 145 4.75 9.13 4.89
C GLU A 145 3.40 9.84 5.05
N LEU A 146 2.32 9.08 5.21
CA LEU A 146 1.00 9.62 5.49
C LEU A 146 0.96 10.41 6.80
N LYS A 147 1.60 9.92 7.87
CA LYS A 147 1.71 10.65 9.15
C LYS A 147 2.44 11.98 8.99
N LEU A 148 3.53 12.01 8.22
CA LEU A 148 4.27 13.24 7.94
C LEU A 148 3.47 14.23 7.10
N LEU A 149 2.80 13.75 6.05
CA LEU A 149 1.90 14.55 5.23
C LEU A 149 0.74 15.12 6.05
N HIS A 150 0.14 14.31 6.92
CA HIS A 150 -0.93 14.76 7.81
C HIS A 150 -0.46 15.87 8.75
N ALA A 151 0.70 15.68 9.39
CA ALA A 151 1.29 16.72 10.24
C ALA A 151 1.61 18.01 9.45
N LYS A 152 2.02 17.90 8.18
CA LYS A 152 2.23 19.05 7.30
C LYS A 152 0.92 19.79 7.00
N VAL A 153 -0.15 19.07 6.70
CA VAL A 153 -1.49 19.63 6.46
C VAL A 153 -2.05 20.31 7.72
N ASP A 154 -1.85 19.72 8.90
CA ASP A 154 -2.28 20.32 10.17
C ASP A 154 -1.57 21.65 10.45
N LEU A 155 -0.25 21.70 10.23
CA LEU A 155 0.52 22.94 10.39
C LEU A 155 0.09 24.00 9.38
N GLN A 156 -0.16 23.62 8.12
CA GLN A 156 -0.70 24.54 7.11
C GLN A 156 -2.07 25.10 7.55
N THR A 157 -2.92 24.26 8.10
CA THR A 157 -4.24 24.67 8.60
C THR A 157 -4.12 25.65 9.77
N LYS A 158 -3.20 25.40 10.71
CA LYS A 158 -2.88 26.34 11.80
C LYS A 158 -2.36 27.67 11.29
N TYR A 159 -1.42 27.64 10.34
CA TYR A 159 -0.89 28.84 9.71
C TYR A 159 -2.01 29.66 9.04
N ASN A 160 -2.87 29.02 8.25
CA ASN A 160 -4.02 29.68 7.62
C ASN A 160 -4.98 30.31 8.66
N LYS A 161 -5.19 29.64 9.80
CA LYS A 161 -6.00 30.18 10.91
C LYS A 161 -5.36 31.42 11.53
N HIS A 162 -4.08 31.37 11.86
CA HIS A 162 -3.35 32.54 12.40
C HIS A 162 -3.35 33.70 11.40
N GLN A 163 -3.21 33.42 10.11
CA GLN A 163 -3.29 34.44 9.06
C GLN A 163 -4.66 35.11 9.02
N SER A 164 -5.75 34.33 9.13
CA SER A 164 -7.10 34.88 9.23
C SER A 164 -7.27 35.76 10.47
N GLN A 165 -6.70 35.38 11.61
CA GLN A 165 -6.74 36.18 12.85
C GLN A 165 -5.98 37.50 12.70
N LEU A 166 -4.82 37.50 12.03
CA LEU A 166 -4.09 38.72 11.73
C LEU A 166 -4.89 39.66 10.85
N ASN A 167 -5.53 39.13 9.81
CA ASN A 167 -6.36 39.94 8.91
C ASN A 167 -7.55 40.57 9.67
N GLN A 168 -8.20 39.81 10.56
CA GLN A 168 -9.28 40.31 11.41
C GLN A 168 -8.81 41.42 12.37
N LEU A 169 -7.68 41.19 13.04
CA LEU A 169 -7.07 42.13 13.97
C LEU A 169 -6.65 43.43 13.26
N GLN A 170 -6.08 43.32 12.05
CA GLN A 170 -5.76 44.46 11.21
C GLN A 170 -7.00 45.27 10.84
N MET A 171 -8.10 44.61 10.46
CA MET A 171 -9.37 45.27 10.17
C MET A 171 -9.93 45.99 11.40
N GLU A 172 -9.89 45.37 12.58
CA GLU A 172 -10.37 46.00 13.82
C GLU A 172 -9.51 47.23 14.19
N MET A 173 -8.19 47.15 14.04
CA MET A 173 -7.31 48.30 14.25
C MET A 173 -7.62 49.44 13.28
N LEU A 174 -7.87 49.16 11.99
CA LEU A 174 -8.25 50.18 11.00
C LEU A 174 -9.53 50.90 11.41
N ILE A 175 -10.57 50.16 11.79
CA ILE A 175 -11.85 50.73 12.24
C ILE A 175 -11.65 51.64 13.45
N ARG A 176 -10.83 51.20 14.43
CA ARG A 176 -10.57 52.01 15.64
C ARG A 176 -9.75 53.26 15.34
N ILE A 177 -8.75 53.17 14.47
CA ILE A 177 -7.97 54.34 14.04
C ILE A 177 -8.87 55.34 13.34
N GLU A 178 -9.77 54.91 12.45
CA GLU A 178 -10.74 55.78 11.78
C GLU A 178 -11.67 56.45 12.80
N ALA A 179 -12.19 55.70 13.78
CA ALA A 179 -13.04 56.24 14.84
C ALA A 179 -12.31 57.31 15.68
N SER A 180 -11.07 57.04 16.11
CA SER A 180 -10.26 58.02 16.85
C SER A 180 -9.89 59.25 16.02
N GLN A 181 -9.70 59.10 14.71
CA GLN A 181 -9.50 60.23 13.81
C GLN A 181 -10.77 61.08 13.69
N ARG A 182 -11.95 60.45 13.55
CA ARG A 182 -13.24 61.15 13.54
C ARG A 182 -13.48 61.93 14.84
N GLU A 183 -13.21 61.34 15.99
CA GLU A 183 -13.38 62.01 17.29
C GLU A 183 -12.49 63.25 17.41
N LYS A 184 -11.20 63.13 17.08
CA LYS A 184 -10.28 64.28 17.05
C LYS A 184 -10.72 65.37 16.09
N ASN A 185 -11.14 65.00 14.88
CA ASN A 185 -11.63 65.98 13.90
C ASN A 185 -12.90 66.71 14.38
N ILE A 186 -13.74 66.06 15.21
CA ILE A 186 -14.92 66.67 15.81
C ILE A 186 -14.52 67.60 16.96
N GLU A 187 -13.59 67.18 17.83
CA GLU A 187 -13.06 68.00 18.91
C GLU A 187 -12.37 69.26 18.39
N ASP A 188 -11.50 69.13 17.38
CA ASP A 188 -10.81 70.26 16.74
C ASP A 188 -11.82 71.26 16.12
N ASN A 189 -12.90 70.77 15.50
CA ASN A 189 -13.97 71.63 14.96
C ASN A 189 -14.79 72.31 16.07
N LEU A 190 -15.00 71.65 17.22
CA LEU A 190 -15.72 72.21 18.36
C LEU A 190 -14.88 73.24 19.11
N GLN A 191 -13.56 73.07 19.17
CA GLN A 191 -12.64 74.05 19.74
C GLN A 191 -12.52 75.30 18.87
N ASN A 192 -12.35 75.15 17.56
CA ASN A 192 -12.35 76.29 16.63
C ASN A 192 -13.63 77.14 16.72
N LYS A 193 -14.79 76.51 16.97
CA LYS A 193 -16.08 77.22 17.09
C LYS A 193 -16.30 77.90 18.46
N LYS A 194 -15.45 77.64 19.45
CA LYS A 194 -15.52 78.27 20.78
C LYS A 194 -14.60 79.47 20.92
N ASP A 195 -13.60 79.59 20.04
CA ASP A 195 -12.62 80.68 20.01
C ASP A 195 -13.01 81.82 19.04
N ASP A 196 -14.12 81.64 18.30
CA ASP A 196 -14.84 82.64 17.47
C ASP A 196 -16.10 83.18 18.19
#